data_AF-A0A5R2MYS5-F1
#
_entry.id   AF-A0A5R2MYS5-F1
#
_cell.length_a   1.000
_cell.length_b   1.000
_cell.length_c   1.000
_cell.angle_alpha   90.00
_cell.angle_beta   90.00
_cell.angle_gamma   90.00
#
_symmetry.space_group_name_H-M   'P 1'
#
loop_
_entity.id
_entity.type
_entity.pdbx_description
1 polymer ?
#
loop_
_entity_poly.entity_id
_entity_poly.type
_entity_poly.pdbx_seq_one_letter_code
_entity_poly.pdbx_strand_id
1 'polypeptide(L)'
;FDPDIRLQETIRLIFARFRELGSARQVLISMIDDGVHFPRPSDGKKMVSFAWVPVRYRNVISVLKNPFYAGAYVYGKSEKRTEIVDGRVRKSDGHYKPARDWAVVLKEHHEGYIGWSEYERNQEL
;
A
#
# COMPACT_ATOMS: atom_id res chain seq x y z
N PHE A 1 -8.18 -1.31 13.02
CA PHE A 1 -6.80 -1.62 13.43
C PHE A 1 -6.49 -3.07 13.09
N ASP A 2 -5.24 -3.39 12.73
CA ASP A 2 -4.79 -4.76 12.47
C ASP A 2 -4.56 -5.49 13.80
N PRO A 3 -5.10 -6.69 14.05
CA PRO A 3 -4.91 -7.38 15.33
C PRO A 3 -3.53 -8.04 15.51
N ASP A 4 -2.76 -8.27 14.45
CA ASP A 4 -1.46 -8.97 14.53
C ASP A 4 -0.33 -8.00 14.90
N ILE A 5 0.18 -8.12 16.12
CA ILE A 5 1.25 -7.27 16.68
C ILE A 5 2.49 -7.24 15.78
N ARG A 6 2.92 -8.41 15.26
CA ARG A 6 4.13 -8.51 14.44
C ARG A 6 3.94 -7.77 13.10
N LEU A 7 2.73 -7.83 12.53
CA LEU A 7 2.40 -7.06 11.34
C LEU A 7 2.39 -5.56 11.65
N GLN A 8 1.79 -5.14 12.77
CA GLN A 8 1.82 -3.74 13.19
C GLN A 8 3.26 -3.22 13.33
N GLU A 9 4.14 -3.96 14.00
CA GLU A 9 5.55 -3.61 14.17
C GLU A 9 6.28 -3.52 12.84
N THR A 10 6.02 -4.46 11.92
CA THR A 10 6.62 -4.45 10.58
C THR A 10 6.17 -3.22 9.78
N ILE A 11 4.90 -2.83 9.87
CA ILE A 11 4.37 -1.62 9.23
C ILE A 11 5.02 -0.37 9.84
N ARG A 12 5.12 -0.29 11.18
CA ARG A 12 5.80 0.82 11.87
C ARG A 12 7.26 0.93 11.44
N LEU A 13 7.96 -0.20 11.34
CA LEU A 13 9.35 -0.26 10.88
C LEU A 13 9.52 0.25 9.45
N ILE A 14 8.62 -0.12 8.53
CA ILE A 14 8.64 0.38 7.15
C ILE A 14 8.60 1.92 7.13
N PHE A 15 7.65 2.53 7.85
CA PHE A 15 7.55 3.99 7.90
C PHE A 15 8.73 4.64 8.61
N ALA A 16 9.22 4.05 9.71
CA ALA A 16 10.41 4.56 10.41
C ALA A 16 11.64 4.59 9.49
N ARG A 17 11.95 3.46 8.81
CA ARG A 17 13.06 3.38 7.86
C ARG A 17 12.87 4.31 6.66
N PHE A 18 11.63 4.49 6.18
CA PHE A 18 11.38 5.39 5.07
C PHE A 18 11.62 6.85 5.44
N ARG A 19 11.26 7.27 6.66
CA ARG A 19 11.60 8.61 7.19
C ARG A 19 13.11 8.85 7.24
N GLU A 20 13.90 7.81 7.56
CA GLU A 20 15.35 7.89 7.65
C GLU A 20 16.03 7.88 6.27
N LEU A 21 15.56 7.03 5.35
CA LEU A 21 16.27 6.70 4.12
C LEU A 21 15.70 7.36 2.86
N GLY A 22 14.44 7.81 2.88
CA GLY A 22 13.76 8.46 1.76
C GLY A 22 13.60 7.58 0.51
N SER A 23 13.87 6.28 0.58
CA SER A 23 13.83 5.38 -0.59
C SER A 23 13.28 4.01 -0.23
N ALA A 24 12.20 3.60 -0.90
CA ALA A 24 11.61 2.27 -0.72
C ALA A 24 12.59 1.12 -1.02
N ARG A 25 13.56 1.35 -1.92
CA ARG A 25 14.62 0.37 -2.20
C ARG A 25 15.58 0.26 -1.03
N GLN A 26 16.00 1.37 -0.44
CA GLN A 26 16.88 1.36 0.73
C GLN A 26 16.19 0.77 1.96
N VAL A 27 14.89 1.07 2.14
CA VAL A 27 14.06 0.42 3.16
C VAL A 27 14.07 -1.09 2.99
N LEU A 28 13.85 -1.59 1.76
CA LEU A 28 13.91 -3.02 1.50
C LEU A 28 15.26 -3.64 1.86
N ILE A 29 16.37 -3.01 1.46
CA ILE A 29 17.72 -3.51 1.75
C ILE A 29 17.94 -3.60 3.26
N SER A 30 17.67 -2.51 3.99
CA SER A 30 17.78 -2.50 5.45
C SER A 30 16.93 -3.58 6.12
N MET A 31 15.70 -3.81 5.64
CA MET A 31 14.85 -4.86 6.18
C MET A 31 15.33 -6.27 5.84
N ILE A 32 16.00 -6.47 4.69
CA ILE A 32 16.63 -7.76 4.34
C ILE A 32 17.82 -8.01 5.25
N ASP A 33 18.65 -7.01 5.50
CA ASP A 33 19.82 -7.10 6.38
C ASP A 33 19.40 -7.44 7.82
N ASP A 34 18.27 -6.89 8.28
CA ASP A 34 17.65 -7.19 9.58
C ASP A 34 16.86 -8.53 9.59
N GLY A 35 16.81 -9.27 8.47
CA GLY A 35 16.11 -10.56 8.37
C GLY A 35 14.58 -10.47 8.50
N VAL A 36 13.98 -9.32 8.16
CA VAL A 36 12.55 -9.07 8.36
C VAL A 36 11.70 -9.89 7.39
N HIS A 37 10.62 -10.45 7.93
CA HIS A 37 9.62 -11.22 7.19
C HIS A 37 8.29 -10.47 7.16
N PHE A 38 7.50 -10.67 6.10
CA PHE A 38 6.19 -10.07 5.91
C PHE A 38 5.13 -11.15 5.66
N PRO A 39 3.91 -11.04 6.22
CA PRO A 39 2.89 -12.06 6.04
C PRO A 39 2.40 -12.06 4.59
N ARG A 40 2.34 -13.25 4.00
CA ARG A 40 1.79 -13.45 2.66
C ARG A 40 0.64 -14.46 2.74
N PRO A 41 -0.55 -14.14 2.19
CA PRO A 41 -1.64 -15.10 2.09
C PRO A 41 -1.12 -16.43 1.50
N SER A 42 -1.33 -17.53 2.22
CA SER A 42 -0.84 -18.86 1.80
C SER A 42 -1.48 -19.32 0.49
N ASP A 43 -2.74 -18.93 0.25
CA ASP A 43 -3.51 -19.16 -0.99
C ASP A 43 -3.39 -18.00 -2.00
N GLY A 44 -2.60 -16.97 -1.68
CA GLY A 44 -2.49 -15.74 -2.45
C GLY A 44 -3.71 -14.83 -2.45
N LYS A 45 -4.78 -15.17 -1.70
CA LYS A 45 -6.09 -14.49 -1.77
C LYS A 45 -6.65 -14.08 -0.40
N LYS A 46 -6.49 -14.89 0.64
CA LYS A 46 -7.08 -14.68 1.97
C LYS A 46 -6.01 -14.62 3.05
N MET A 47 -6.07 -13.61 3.92
CA MET A 47 -5.22 -13.51 5.12
C MET A 47 -5.73 -14.39 6.28
N VAL A 48 -6.46 -15.47 5.99
CA VAL A 48 -6.93 -16.42 7.02
C VAL A 48 -5.82 -17.38 7.42
N SER A 49 -4.95 -17.73 6.49
CA SER A 49 -3.67 -18.39 6.77
C SER A 49 -2.57 -17.71 5.96
N PHE A 50 -1.45 -17.41 6.60
CA PHE A 50 -0.33 -16.75 5.94
C PHE A 50 1.00 -17.34 6.39
N ALA A 51 1.92 -17.43 5.44
CA ALA A 51 3.31 -17.74 5.71
C ALA A 51 4.09 -16.44 5.92
N TRP A 52 4.99 -16.44 6.89
CA TRP A 52 5.98 -15.38 7.06
C TRP A 52 7.14 -15.65 6.13
N VAL A 53 7.30 -14.82 5.11
CA VAL A 53 8.34 -14.96 4.08
C VAL A 53 9.23 -13.71 4.06
N PRO A 54 10.48 -13.79 3.59
CA PRO A 54 11.34 -12.62 3.47
C PRO A 54 10.63 -11.47 2.77
N VAL A 55 10.80 -10.25 3.31
CA VAL A 55 10.16 -9.05 2.76
C VAL A 55 10.55 -8.85 1.30
N ARG A 56 9.61 -8.38 0.48
CA ARG A 56 9.85 -8.06 -0.93
C ARG A 56 9.53 -6.60 -1.20
N TYR A 57 10.10 -6.05 -2.26
CA TYR A 57 9.85 -4.65 -2.67
C TYR A 57 8.37 -4.30 -2.76
N ARG A 58 7.56 -5.21 -3.30
CA ARG A 58 6.10 -5.03 -3.40
C ARG A 58 5.43 -4.81 -2.04
N ASN A 59 5.92 -5.44 -0.97
CA ASN A 59 5.35 -5.29 0.37
C ASN A 59 5.59 -3.87 0.87
N VAL A 60 6.83 -3.39 0.75
CA VAL A 60 7.24 -2.02 1.14
C VAL A 60 6.42 -0.98 0.38
N ILE A 61 6.40 -1.07 -0.95
CA ILE A 61 5.66 -0.10 -1.79
C ILE A 61 4.15 -0.17 -1.53
N SER A 62 3.57 -1.35 -1.35
CA SER A 62 2.14 -1.47 -1.04
C SER A 62 1.80 -0.81 0.30
N VAL A 63 2.68 -0.85 1.30
CA VAL A 63 2.48 -0.15 2.58
C VAL A 63 2.61 1.36 2.39
N LEU A 64 3.70 1.83 1.77
CA LEU A 64 3.97 3.27 1.61
C LEU A 64 2.92 4.00 0.75
N LYS A 65 2.32 3.31 -0.24
CA LYS A 65 1.30 3.89 -1.14
C LYS A 65 -0.14 3.72 -0.65
N ASN A 66 -0.37 3.05 0.49
CA ASN A 66 -1.73 2.80 0.93
C ASN A 66 -2.21 3.87 1.92
N PRO A 67 -3.15 4.75 1.52
CA PRO A 67 -3.69 5.80 2.38
C PRO A 67 -4.45 5.25 3.61
N PHE A 68 -4.80 3.96 3.62
CA PHE A 68 -5.35 3.31 4.82
C PHE A 68 -4.40 3.47 6.01
N TYR A 69 -3.10 3.29 5.83
CA TYR A 69 -2.13 3.46 6.92
C TYR A 69 -1.96 4.92 7.37
N ALA A 70 -2.56 5.87 6.65
CA ALA A 70 -2.67 7.28 7.02
C ALA A 70 -4.04 7.62 7.65
N GLY A 71 -4.81 6.62 8.07
CA GLY A 71 -6.12 6.79 8.67
C GLY A 71 -7.24 7.11 7.69
N ALA A 72 -6.99 7.02 6.37
CA ALA A 72 -7.95 7.43 5.37
C ALA A 72 -8.75 6.28 4.76
N TYR A 73 -10.04 6.50 4.57
CA TYR A 73 -10.88 5.67 3.72
C TYR A 73 -10.97 6.29 2.32
N VAL A 74 -10.77 5.48 1.29
CA VAL A 74 -10.72 5.95 -0.10
C VAL A 74 -11.53 5.06 -1.02
N TYR A 75 -12.32 5.66 -1.90
CA TYR A 75 -13.16 4.96 -2.87
C TYR A 75 -13.03 5.56 -4.27
N GLY A 76 -13.29 4.74 -5.29
CA GLY A 76 -13.17 5.14 -6.68
C GLY A 76 -11.71 5.28 -7.13
N LYS A 77 -10.82 4.38 -6.67
CA LYS A 77 -9.40 4.34 -7.06
C LYS A 77 -9.14 3.89 -8.49
N SER A 78 -10.13 3.25 -9.14
CA SER A 78 -10.01 2.80 -10.53
C SER A 78 -11.24 3.19 -11.34
N GLU A 79 -11.07 3.17 -12.66
CA GLU A 79 -12.11 3.41 -13.65
C GLU A 79 -12.17 2.27 -14.66
N LYS A 80 -13.32 2.18 -15.35
CA LYS A 80 -13.49 1.29 -16.50
C LYS A 80 -13.28 2.10 -17.77
N ARG A 81 -12.43 1.62 -18.67
CA ARG A 81 -12.24 2.24 -19.98
C ARG A 81 -12.98 1.44 -21.04
N THR A 82 -13.71 2.16 -21.90
CA THR A 82 -14.41 1.58 -23.04
C THR A 82 -13.86 2.25 -24.29
N GLU A 83 -13.25 1.46 -25.17
CA GLU A 83 -12.69 1.92 -26.43
C GLU A 83 -13.31 1.14 -27.58
N ILE A 84 -13.41 1.76 -28.75
CA ILE A 84 -13.79 1.06 -29.99
C ILE A 84 -12.49 0.69 -30.69
N VAL A 85 -12.22 -0.60 -30.81
CA VAL A 85 -11.07 -1.16 -31.51
C VAL A 85 -11.60 -2.01 -32.66
N ASP A 86 -11.22 -1.69 -33.89
CA ASP A 86 -11.68 -2.37 -35.11
C ASP A 86 -13.22 -2.49 -35.23
N GLY A 87 -13.93 -1.40 -34.90
CA GLY A 87 -15.39 -1.35 -34.92
C GLY A 87 -16.08 -2.15 -33.81
N ARG A 88 -15.34 -2.70 -32.84
CA ARG A 88 -15.88 -3.44 -31.70
C ARG A 88 -15.61 -2.72 -30.39
N VAL A 89 -16.61 -2.71 -29.52
CA VAL A 89 -16.48 -2.17 -28.17
C VAL A 89 -15.63 -3.11 -27.32
N ARG A 90 -14.51 -2.60 -26.80
CA ARG A 90 -13.63 -3.29 -25.85
C ARG A 90 -13.67 -2.57 -24.50
N LYS A 91 -14.05 -3.29 -23.46
CA LYS A 91 -14.00 -2.82 -22.08
C LYS A 91 -12.75 -3.34 -21.40
N SER A 92 -12.09 -2.49 -20.62
CA SER A 92 -10.96 -2.87 -19.79
C SER A 92 -11.12 -2.27 -18.38
N ASP A 93 -10.85 -3.10 -17.38
CA ASP A 93 -10.88 -2.75 -15.96
C ASP A 93 -9.46 -2.56 -15.42
N GLY A 94 -9.33 -2.10 -14.17
CA GLY A 94 -8.04 -2.02 -13.47
C GLY A 94 -7.21 -0.77 -13.76
N HIS A 95 -7.80 0.24 -14.41
CA HIS A 95 -7.14 1.52 -14.65
C HIS A 95 -7.18 2.37 -13.39
N TYR A 96 -6.06 2.46 -12.68
CA TYR A 96 -5.95 3.29 -11.48
C TYR A 96 -5.96 4.78 -11.84
N LYS A 97 -6.74 5.54 -11.09
CA LYS A 97 -6.82 7.00 -11.18
C LYS A 97 -5.80 7.66 -10.25
N PRO A 98 -5.24 8.84 -10.61
CA PRO A 98 -4.43 9.60 -9.69
C PRO A 98 -5.28 10.04 -8.48
N ALA A 99 -4.63 10.32 -7.35
CA ALA A 99 -5.31 10.58 -6.08
C ALA A 99 -6.33 11.72 -6.13
N ARG A 100 -6.04 12.76 -6.92
CA ARG A 100 -6.94 13.91 -7.17
C ARG A 100 -8.27 13.54 -7.81
N ASP A 101 -8.33 12.41 -8.52
CA ASP A 101 -9.51 11.95 -9.26
C ASP A 101 -10.24 10.82 -8.51
N TRP A 102 -9.82 10.51 -7.27
CA TRP A 102 -10.55 9.57 -6.42
C TRP A 102 -11.91 10.17 -6.03
N ALA A 103 -12.96 9.35 -6.07
CA ALA A 103 -14.33 9.84 -5.87
C ALA A 103 -14.59 10.23 -4.41
N VAL A 104 -13.93 9.56 -3.47
CA VAL A 104 -14.08 9.81 -2.02
C VAL A 104 -12.72 9.66 -1.36
N VAL A 105 -12.37 10.64 -0.53
CA VAL A 105 -11.22 10.60 0.39
C VAL A 105 -11.69 11.12 1.75
N LEU A 106 -11.97 10.20 2.67
CA LEU A 106 -12.30 10.53 4.05
C LEU A 106 -11.02 10.42 4.87
N LYS A 107 -10.41 11.57 5.18
CA LYS A 107 -9.26 11.66 6.09
C LYS A 107 -9.73 11.42 7.52
N GLU A 108 -8.83 10.95 8.38
CA GLU A 108 -9.10 10.73 9.82
C GLU A 108 -10.30 9.79 10.08
N HIS A 109 -10.59 8.89 9.15
CA HIS A 109 -11.65 7.88 9.28
C HIS A 109 -11.33 6.86 10.38
N HIS A 110 -10.05 6.57 10.59
CA HIS A 110 -9.56 5.73 11.67
C HIS A 110 -8.15 6.17 12.06
N GLU A 111 -7.67 5.71 13.21
CA GLU A 111 -6.28 5.95 13.59
C GLU A 111 -5.34 5.23 12.61
N GLY A 112 -4.38 5.99 12.08
CA GLY A 112 -3.35 5.52 11.14
C GLY A 112 -2.02 5.25 11.84
N TYR A 113 -1.11 4.61 11.10
CA TYR A 113 0.29 4.44 11.52
C TYR A 113 1.11 5.72 11.30
N ILE A 114 0.66 6.57 10.37
CA ILE A 114 1.21 7.89 10.07
C ILE A 114 0.07 8.90 9.92
N GLY A 115 0.39 10.19 10.00
CA GLY A 115 -0.57 11.26 9.70
C GLY A 115 -0.78 11.44 8.19
N TRP A 116 -1.90 12.06 7.80
CA TRP A 116 -2.20 12.34 6.38
C TRP A 116 -1.12 13.19 5.69
N SER A 117 -0.61 14.21 6.37
CA SER A 117 0.45 15.07 5.82
C SER A 117 1.77 14.32 5.61
N GLU A 118 2.07 13.32 6.43
CA GLU A 118 3.24 12.45 6.23
C GLU A 118 3.03 11.53 5.02
N TYR A 119 1.81 11.01 4.84
CA TYR A 119 1.49 10.22 3.65
C TYR A 119 1.64 11.02 2.36
N GLU A 120 1.16 12.27 2.33
CA GLU A 120 1.30 13.16 1.17
C GLU A 120 2.79 13.40 0.83
N ARG A 121 3.61 13.78 1.82
CA ARG A 121 5.07 13.92 1.63
C ARG A 121 5.72 12.65 1.10
N ASN A 122 5.31 11.49 1.62
CA ASN A 122 5.86 10.21 1.18
C ASN A 122 5.53 9.89 -0.30
N GLN A 123 4.47 10.46 -0.89
CA GLN A 123 4.14 10.26 -2.31
C GLN A 123 4.94 11.18 -3.25
N GLU A 124 5.63 12.18 -2.72
CA GLU A 124 6.44 13.14 -3.48
C GLU A 124 7.92 12.72 -3.62
N LEU A 125 8.34 11.70 -2.85
CA LEU A 125 9.69 11.11 -2.84
C LEU A 125 9.78 9.88 -3.77
#